data_AF-A0A2V4DHC0-F1
#
_entry.id   AF-A0A2V4DHC0-F1
#
_cell.length_a   1.000
_cell.length_b   1.000
_cell.length_c   1.000
_cell.angle_alpha   90.00
_cell.angle_beta   90.00
_cell.angle_gamma   90.00
#
_symmetry.space_group_name_H-M   'P 1'
#
loop_
_entity.id
_entity.type
_entity.pdbx_description
1 polymer ?
#
loop_
_entity_poly.entity_id
_entity_poly.type
_entity_poly.pdbx_seq_one_letter_code
_entity_poly.pdbx_strand_id
1 'polypeptide(L)'
;MVETHHDGIDVRPVNRYDGKESSIINDAISVEAALRIIVEHRGEVSLFSTTLCTPQDLEDLVIGLLWSEGVVPNSSSEIFSTFTISTENGESHAIIPDSLEVDFSSS
;
A
#
# COMPACT_ATOMS: atom_id res chain seq x y z
N MET A 1 2.00 20.41 -12.56
CA MET A 1 1.79 19.05 -13.07
C MET A 1 2.93 18.22 -12.53
N VAL A 2 2.66 17.36 -11.55
CA VAL A 2 3.64 16.40 -11.07
C VAL A 2 3.45 15.18 -11.95
N GLU A 3 4.45 14.87 -12.78
CA GLU A 3 4.49 13.60 -13.49
C GLU A 3 4.60 12.49 -12.43
N THR A 4 3.53 11.72 -12.26
CA THR A 4 3.53 10.53 -11.43
C THR A 4 4.31 9.45 -12.16
N HIS A 5 5.61 9.36 -11.85
CA HIS A 5 6.47 8.27 -12.31
C HIS A 5 5.92 6.94 -11.77
N HIS A 6 5.50 6.07 -12.69
CA HIS A 6 4.81 4.80 -12.43
C HIS A 6 5.69 3.71 -11.78
N ASP A 7 7.01 3.94 -11.68
CA ASP A 7 7.98 2.91 -11.26
C ASP A 7 8.48 3.09 -9.82
N GLY A 8 7.79 3.91 -9.01
CA GLY A 8 8.17 4.11 -7.61
C GLY A 8 9.50 4.84 -7.39
N ILE A 9 10.08 5.39 -8.44
CA ILE A 9 11.37 6.09 -8.45
C ILE A 9 11.16 7.46 -9.08
N ASP A 10 11.75 8.48 -8.47
CA ASP A 10 11.79 9.85 -8.98
C ASP A 10 13.25 10.30 -9.12
N VAL A 11 13.56 11.05 -10.18
CA VAL A 11 14.91 11.57 -10.42
C VAL A 11 14.94 13.05 -10.11
N ARG A 12 15.71 13.43 -9.09
CA ARG A 12 15.76 14.82 -8.62
C ARG A 12 17.19 15.29 -8.37
N PRO A 13 17.45 16.61 -8.48
CA PRO A 13 18.73 17.16 -8.10
C PRO A 13 18.92 17.03 -6.57
N VAL A 14 20.01 16.39 -6.17
CA VAL A 14 20.43 16.25 -4.77
C VAL A 14 21.78 16.91 -4.57
N ASN A 15 21.99 17.48 -3.38
CA ASN A 15 23.28 18.01 -2.99
C ASN A 15 24.10 16.89 -2.35
N ARG A 16 25.13 16.41 -3.05
CA ARG A 16 26.02 15.33 -2.59
C ARG A 16 27.34 15.91 -2.10
N TYR A 17 27.72 15.54 -0.88
CA TYR A 17 29.02 15.84 -0.31
C TYR A 17 29.88 14.58 -0.31
N ASP A 18 31.07 14.63 -0.91
CA ASP A 18 31.97 13.48 -1.04
C ASP A 18 33.07 13.41 0.05
N GLY A 19 32.98 14.28 1.06
CA GLY A 19 34.00 14.44 2.10
C GLY A 19 35.01 15.55 1.82
N LYS A 20 34.98 16.18 0.64
CA LYS A 20 35.81 17.33 0.28
C LYS A 20 34.98 18.48 -0.28
N GLU A 21 34.14 18.20 -1.26
CA GLU A 21 33.39 19.20 -2.01
C GLU A 21 31.90 18.81 -2.10
N SER A 22 31.05 19.81 -2.21
CA SER A 22 29.61 19.63 -2.47
C SER A 22 29.33 19.80 -3.96
N SER A 23 28.53 18.91 -4.53
CA SER A 23 28.07 19.00 -5.92
C SER A 23 26.57 18.71 -6.00
N ILE A 24 25.89 19.34 -6.97
CA ILE A 24 24.51 19.02 -7.30
C ILE A 24 24.54 17.98 -8.41
N ILE A 25 23.94 16.84 -8.16
CA ILE A 25 23.80 15.76 -9.15
C ILE A 25 22.34 15.33 -9.24
N ASN A 26 21.91 14.80 -10.38
CA ASN A 26 20.63 14.11 -10.44
C ASN A 26 20.81 12.70 -9.88
N ASP A 27 19.94 12.32 -8.96
CA ASP A 27 19.96 11.01 -8.31
C ASP A 27 18.56 10.39 -8.33
N ALA A 28 18.52 9.07 -8.35
CA ALA A 28 17.28 8.30 -8.31
C ALA A 28 16.87 8.11 -6.83
N ILE A 29 15.65 8.51 -6.50
CA ILE A 29 15.12 8.48 -5.15
C ILE A 29 13.85 7.63 -5.14
N SER A 30 13.76 6.68 -4.21
CA SER A 30 12.54 5.92 -3.99
C SER A 30 11.42 6.86 -3.51
N VAL A 31 10.26 6.73 -4.14
CA VAL A 31 9.04 7.43 -3.73
C VAL A 31 8.35 6.61 -2.64
N GLU A 32 8.02 7.27 -1.53
CA GLU A 32 7.12 6.75 -0.52
C GLU A 32 5.89 7.65 -0.42
N ALA A 33 4.72 7.05 -0.40
CA ALA A 33 3.44 7.70 -0.24
C ALA A 33 2.63 7.01 0.86
N ALA A 34 1.76 7.76 1.51
CA ALA A 34 0.82 7.19 2.46
C ALA A 34 -0.28 6.42 1.71
N LEU A 35 -0.55 5.20 2.16
CA LEU A 35 -1.68 4.39 1.76
C LEU A 35 -2.58 4.15 2.98
N ARG A 36 -3.83 4.60 2.90
CA ARG A 36 -4.88 4.28 3.86
C ARG A 36 -5.61 3.03 3.39
N ILE A 37 -5.75 2.03 4.23
CA ILE A 37 -6.42 0.77 3.90
C ILE A 37 -7.75 0.74 4.64
N ILE A 38 -8.84 0.74 3.89
CA ILE A 38 -10.21 0.71 4.37
C ILE A 38 -10.78 -0.66 4.02
N VAL A 39 -11.39 -1.30 5.00
CA VAL A 39 -12.01 -2.62 4.83
C VAL A 39 -13.51 -2.51 5.01
N GLU A 40 -14.25 -3.06 4.06
CA GLU A 40 -15.69 -3.25 4.12
C GLU A 40 -16.01 -4.75 4.26
N HIS A 41 -16.79 -5.11 5.28
CA HIS A 41 -17.30 -6.46 5.46
C HIS A 41 -18.68 -6.42 6.12
N ARG A 42 -19.67 -7.14 5.58
CA ARG A 42 -21.05 -7.17 6.10
C ARG A 42 -21.68 -5.78 6.25
N GLY A 43 -21.31 -4.85 5.37
CA GLY A 43 -21.76 -3.46 5.39
C GLY A 43 -21.10 -2.58 6.46
N GLU A 44 -20.17 -3.11 7.26
CA GLU A 44 -19.35 -2.34 8.17
C GLU A 44 -18.09 -1.86 7.45
N VAL A 45 -17.83 -0.56 7.50
CA VAL A 45 -16.66 0.07 6.87
C VAL A 45 -15.74 0.58 7.98
N SER A 46 -14.48 0.16 7.97
CA SER A 46 -13.50 0.55 8.98
C SER A 46 -12.15 0.89 8.36
N LEU A 47 -11.43 1.82 8.98
CA LEU A 47 -10.01 2.04 8.67
C LEU A 47 -9.23 0.90 9.32
N PHE A 48 -8.61 0.06 8.50
CA PHE A 48 -7.76 -1.03 8.97
C PHE A 48 -6.37 -0.52 9.36
N SER A 49 -5.71 0.21 8.46
CA SER A 49 -4.35 0.71 8.72
C SER A 49 -4.00 1.91 7.84
N THR A 50 -2.90 2.58 8.17
CA THR A 50 -2.24 3.56 7.31
C THR A 50 -0.75 3.24 7.28
N THR A 51 -0.20 3.02 6.09
CA THR A 51 1.22 2.67 5.90
C THR A 51 1.90 3.62 4.91
N LEU A 52 3.22 3.75 5.00
CA LEU A 52 4.03 4.32 3.93
C LEU A 52 4.47 3.18 3.02
N CYS A 53 4.35 3.38 1.71
CA CYS A 53 4.80 2.41 0.72
C CYS A 53 5.19 3.10 -0.59
N THR A 54 5.93 2.37 -1.41
CA THR A 54 6.04 2.72 -2.83
C THR A 54 4.65 2.64 -3.47
N PRO A 55 4.22 3.63 -4.27
CA PRO A 55 2.88 3.67 -4.85
C PRO A 55 2.73 2.71 -6.05
N GLN A 56 3.07 1.45 -5.84
CA GLN A 56 3.08 0.37 -6.84
C GLN A 56 2.59 -0.93 -6.19
N ASP A 57 1.99 -1.82 -6.99
CA ASP A 57 1.51 -3.14 -6.56
C ASP A 57 0.62 -3.09 -5.29
N LEU A 58 -0.18 -2.02 -5.18
CA LEU A 58 -0.93 -1.69 -3.96
C LEU A 58 -2.00 -2.72 -3.60
N GLU A 59 -2.57 -3.38 -4.61
CA GLU A 59 -3.52 -4.48 -4.39
C GLU A 59 -2.86 -5.67 -3.69
N ASP A 60 -1.69 -6.10 -4.18
CA ASP A 60 -0.91 -7.18 -3.59
C ASP A 60 -0.43 -6.82 -2.18
N LEU A 61 -0.05 -5.55 -1.95
CA LEU A 61 0.29 -5.04 -0.63
C LEU A 61 -0.89 -5.15 0.34
N VAL A 62 -2.08 -4.73 -0.07
CA VAL A 62 -3.30 -4.80 0.77
C VAL A 62 -3.66 -6.24 1.08
N ILE A 63 -3.65 -7.12 0.07
CA ILE A 63 -3.86 -8.56 0.25
C ILE A 63 -2.86 -9.12 1.27
N GLY A 64 -1.58 -8.83 1.06
CA GLY A 64 -0.49 -9.30 1.93
C GLY A 64 -0.65 -8.83 3.37
N LEU A 65 -1.05 -7.58 3.59
CA LEU A 65 -1.27 -7.02 4.93
C LEU A 65 -2.49 -7.62 5.62
N LEU A 66 -3.62 -7.74 4.92
CA LEU A 66 -4.81 -8.39 5.48
C LEU A 66 -4.50 -9.85 5.85
N TRP A 67 -3.67 -10.51 5.05
CA TRP A 67 -3.24 -11.87 5.32
C TRP A 67 -2.29 -11.94 6.52
N SER A 68 -1.26 -11.09 6.58
CA SER A 68 -0.22 -11.14 7.61
C SER A 68 -0.74 -10.76 9.00
N GLU A 69 -1.73 -9.86 9.07
CA GLU A 69 -2.36 -9.43 10.32
C GLU A 69 -3.48 -10.35 10.80
N GLY A 70 -3.71 -11.46 10.07
CA GLY A 70 -4.70 -12.47 10.43
C GLY A 70 -6.15 -12.03 10.23
N VAL A 71 -6.40 -10.97 9.44
CA VAL A 71 -7.76 -10.49 9.16
C VAL A 71 -8.57 -11.55 8.45
N VAL A 72 -7.95 -12.35 7.59
CA VAL A 72 -8.60 -13.47 6.91
C VAL A 72 -7.91 -14.80 7.20
N PRO A 73 -8.61 -15.94 7.09
CA PRO A 73 -8.06 -17.25 7.41
C PRO A 73 -6.86 -17.60 6.52
N ASN A 74 -5.80 -18.13 7.15
CA ASN A 74 -4.58 -18.55 6.46
C ASN A 74 -4.71 -19.88 5.69
N SER A 75 -5.92 -20.29 5.36
CA SER A 75 -6.20 -21.62 4.79
C SER A 75 -5.88 -21.75 3.30
N SER A 76 -5.99 -20.68 2.51
CA SER A 76 -5.69 -20.68 1.07
C SER A 76 -5.57 -19.26 0.54
N SER A 77 -4.62 -19.00 -0.38
CA SER A 77 -4.50 -17.73 -1.10
C SER A 77 -5.59 -17.52 -2.16
N GLU A 78 -6.34 -18.57 -2.53
CA GLU A 78 -7.41 -18.45 -3.53
C GLU A 78 -8.56 -17.54 -3.06
N ILE A 79 -8.73 -17.36 -1.75
CA ILE A 79 -9.78 -16.50 -1.18
C ILE A 79 -9.64 -15.04 -1.65
N PHE A 80 -8.42 -14.58 -1.93
CA PHE A 80 -8.17 -13.19 -2.34
C PHE A 80 -8.74 -12.88 -3.73
N SER A 81 -8.93 -13.89 -4.58
CA SER A 81 -9.62 -13.72 -5.87
C SER A 81 -11.09 -13.30 -5.74
N THR A 82 -11.65 -13.40 -4.54
CA THR A 82 -13.04 -13.04 -4.25
C THR A 82 -13.18 -11.61 -3.70
N PHE A 83 -12.07 -10.93 -3.43
CA PHE A 83 -12.08 -9.58 -2.87
C PHE A 83 -12.32 -8.59 -4.01
N THR A 84 -12.97 -7.46 -3.70
CA THR A 84 -12.97 -6.31 -4.59
C THR A 84 -12.05 -5.26 -3.98
N ILE A 85 -10.92 -4.99 -4.64
CA ILE A 85 -9.96 -3.99 -4.19
C ILE A 85 -9.90 -2.86 -5.22
N SER A 86 -10.08 -1.63 -4.76
CA SER A 86 -9.91 -0.44 -5.58
C SER A 86 -9.01 0.55 -4.86
N THR A 87 -7.97 1.02 -5.54
CA THR A 87 -7.02 1.98 -4.96
C THR A 87 -7.02 3.26 -5.76
N GLU A 88 -7.30 4.38 -5.09
CA GLU A 88 -7.29 5.71 -5.68
C GLU A 88 -6.76 6.74 -4.67
N ASN A 89 -5.97 7.71 -5.13
CA ASN A 89 -5.55 8.88 -4.35
C ASN A 89 -4.94 8.58 -2.96
N GLY A 90 -4.22 7.47 -2.81
CA GLY A 90 -3.60 7.08 -1.53
C GLY A 90 -4.57 6.38 -0.56
N GLU A 91 -5.75 5.96 -1.04
CA GLU A 91 -6.71 5.15 -0.30
C GLU A 91 -6.99 3.86 -1.06
N SER A 92 -6.94 2.73 -0.37
CA SER A 92 -7.34 1.43 -0.90
C SER A 92 -8.55 0.95 -0.14
N HIS A 93 -9.61 0.65 -0.88
CA HIS A 93 -10.85 0.08 -0.37
C HIS A 93 -10.90 -1.40 -0.73
N ALA A 94 -10.89 -2.26 0.30
CA ALA A 94 -11.02 -3.70 0.17
C ALA A 94 -12.39 -4.15 0.66
N ILE A 95 -13.19 -4.73 -0.23
CA ILE A 95 -14.50 -5.32 0.10
C ILE A 95 -14.32 -6.83 0.21
N ILE A 96 -14.52 -7.35 1.41
CA ILE A 96 -14.39 -8.79 1.73
C ILE A 96 -15.77 -9.44 1.71
N PRO A 97 -16.00 -10.49 0.91
CA PRO A 97 -17.29 -11.19 0.85
C PRO A 97 -17.79 -11.68 2.20
N ASP A 98 -19.10 -11.55 2.45
CA ASP A 98 -19.76 -11.97 3.69
C ASP A 98 -19.61 -13.47 4.02
N SER A 99 -19.31 -14.28 3.00
CA SER A 99 -19.06 -15.72 3.10
C SER A 99 -17.74 -16.06 3.80
N LEU A 100 -16.84 -15.10 3.94
CA LEU A 100 -15.58 -15.27 4.67
C LEU A 100 -15.76 -14.81 6.12
N GLU A 101 -15.15 -15.54 7.03
CA GLU A 101 -14.97 -15.06 8.41
C GLU A 101 -13.76 -14.14 8.44
N VAL A 102 -13.89 -13.00 9.13
CA VAL A 102 -12.81 -12.03 9.31
C VAL A 102 -12.58 -11.77 10.79
N ASP A 103 -11.33 -11.47 11.15
CA ASP A 103 -10.94 -11.13 12.51
C ASP A 103 -10.26 -9.75 12.55
N PHE A 104 -10.99 -8.74 13.04
CA PHE A 104 -10.45 -7.40 13.26
C PHE A 104 -9.94 -7.18 14.69
N SER A 105 -9.90 -8.23 15.54
CA SER A 105 -9.53 -8.12 16.95
C SER A 105 -8.04 -7.87 17.20
N SER A 106 -7.22 -7.84 16.15
CA SER A 106 -5.78 -7.59 16.21
C SER A 106 -5.35 -6.12 16.44
N SER A 107 -6.25 -5.22 16.84
CA SER A 107 -5.93 -3.78 17.05
C SER A 107 -6.11 -3.28 18.48
#